data_AF-A0A5C7PC32-F1
#
_entry.id   AF-A0A5C7PC32-F1
#
_cell.length_a   1.000
_cell.length_b   1.000
_cell.length_c   1.000
_cell.angle_alpha   90.00
_cell.angle_beta   90.00
_cell.angle_gamma   90.00
#
_symmetry.space_group_name_H-M   'P 1'
#
loop_
_entity.id
_entity.type
_entity.pdbx_description
1 polymer ?
#
loop_
_entity_poly.entity_id
_entity_poly.type
_entity_poly.pdbx_seq_one_letter_code
_entity_poly.pdbx_strand_id
1 'polypeptide(L)'
;MSKPLPAFADVQQVMDKAAERPSGLRYRLPSYGAAVNFRQRCYKFRVKQQEHMKESYGMVPGYLPTTPYDDLEIAIESPSGERLKRRPAEHFKFYDVVLRHREPQGIMLDVETQEEIDSEVDLDSSRSLDLE
;
A
#
# COMPACT_ATOMS: atom_id res chain seq x y z
N MET A 1 -9.69 -12.96 8.44
CA MET A 1 -9.00 -11.79 9.00
C MET A 1 -8.22 -12.24 10.24
N SER A 2 -6.89 -12.12 10.23
CA SER A 2 -6.04 -12.43 11.39
C SER A 2 -6.36 -11.46 12.55
N LYS A 3 -6.36 -11.95 13.79
CA LYS A 3 -6.59 -11.09 14.97
C LYS A 3 -5.53 -9.99 15.02
N PRO A 4 -5.91 -8.74 15.36
CA PRO A 4 -4.93 -7.67 15.49
C PRO A 4 -3.88 -8.00 16.53
N LEU A 5 -2.61 -7.79 16.20
CA LEU A 5 -1.57 -7.64 17.21
C LEU A 5 -1.94 -6.38 18.01
N PRO A 6 -2.23 -6.45 19.32
CA PRO A 6 -2.79 -5.31 20.07
C PRO A 6 -1.97 -4.01 19.95
N ALA A 7 -0.65 -4.14 19.79
CA ALA A 7 0.28 -3.02 19.61
C ALA A 7 0.20 -2.32 18.24
N PHE A 8 -0.56 -2.86 17.29
CA PHE A 8 -0.67 -2.36 15.91
C PHE A 8 -2.13 -2.17 15.45
N ALA A 9 -3.10 -2.15 16.36
CA ALA A 9 -4.52 -2.05 15.99
C ALA A 9 -4.84 -0.79 15.13
N ASP A 10 -4.24 0.35 15.47
CA ASP A 10 -4.34 1.60 14.71
C ASP A 10 -3.68 1.50 13.33
N VAL A 11 -2.50 0.88 13.26
CA VAL A 11 -1.76 0.66 12.02
C VAL A 11 -2.54 -0.27 11.09
N GLN A 12 -3.04 -1.39 11.62
CA GLN A 12 -3.84 -2.34 10.88
C GLN A 12 -5.08 -1.66 10.29
N GLN A 13 -5.81 -0.87 11.08
CA GLN A 13 -6.99 -0.18 10.59
C GLN A 13 -6.70 0.74 9.40
N VAL A 14 -5.60 1.49 9.45
CA VAL A 14 -5.19 2.39 8.36
C VAL A 14 -4.73 1.60 7.13
N MET A 15 -3.97 0.54 7.33
CA MET A 15 -3.44 -0.29 6.24
C MET A 15 -4.53 -1.12 5.55
N ASP A 16 -5.49 -1.65 6.29
CA ASP A 16 -6.67 -2.35 5.75
C ASP A 16 -7.47 -1.40 4.87
N LYS A 17 -7.78 -0.20 5.39
CA LYS A 17 -8.47 0.84 4.62
C LYS A 17 -7.71 1.30 3.38
N ALA A 18 -6.38 1.30 3.42
CA ALA A 18 -5.56 1.64 2.27
C ALA A 18 -5.59 0.54 1.20
N ALA A 19 -5.50 -0.73 1.61
CA ALA A 19 -5.53 -1.88 0.70
C ALA A 19 -6.89 -2.07 0.01
N GLU A 20 -7.98 -1.64 0.65
CA GLU A 20 -9.33 -1.67 0.07
C GLU A 20 -9.60 -0.56 -0.96
N ARG A 21 -8.72 0.45 -1.07
CA ARG A 21 -8.95 1.64 -1.90
C ARG A 21 -8.02 1.65 -3.11
N PRO A 22 -8.54 1.62 -4.35
CA PRO A 22 -7.70 1.66 -5.56
C PRO A 22 -6.75 2.86 -5.61
N SER A 23 -7.21 4.04 -5.17
CA SER A 23 -6.40 5.27 -5.11
C SER A 23 -5.52 5.39 -3.86
N GLY A 24 -5.56 4.39 -2.97
CA GLY A 24 -4.86 4.40 -1.70
C GLY A 24 -5.51 5.29 -0.63
N LEU A 25 -4.70 5.78 0.31
CA LEU A 25 -5.14 6.53 1.47
C LEU A 25 -4.09 7.56 1.90
N ARG A 26 -4.56 8.74 2.34
CA ARG A 26 -3.73 9.72 3.06
C ARG A 26 -4.11 9.74 4.53
N TYR A 27 -3.13 9.52 5.40
CA TYR A 27 -3.30 9.55 6.85
C TYR A 27 -2.54 10.74 7.46
N ARG A 28 -3.28 11.70 8.00
CA ARG A 28 -2.74 12.98 8.47
C ARG A 28 -2.26 12.91 9.91
N LEU A 29 -1.05 13.42 10.14
CA LEU A 29 -0.40 13.45 11.45
C LEU A 29 0.10 14.87 11.79
N PRO A 30 0.11 15.24 13.09
CA PRO A 30 0.40 16.61 13.52
C PRO A 30 1.88 16.97 13.42
N SER A 31 2.78 16.00 13.28
CA SER A 31 4.22 16.24 13.24
C SER A 31 4.97 15.24 12.36
N TYR A 32 6.14 15.66 11.87
CA TYR A 32 7.03 14.79 11.09
C TYR A 32 7.47 13.56 11.90
N GLY A 33 7.74 13.74 13.20
CA GLY A 33 8.11 12.65 14.10
C GLY A 33 7.00 11.60 14.23
N ALA A 34 5.74 12.04 14.33
CA ALA A 34 4.60 11.15 14.34
C ALA A 34 4.46 10.40 13.00
N ALA A 35 4.63 11.08 11.87
CA ALA A 35 4.61 10.46 10.54
C ALA A 35 5.72 9.41 10.35
N VAL A 36 6.94 9.70 10.79
CA VAL A 36 8.06 8.74 10.77
C VAL A 36 7.77 7.54 11.65
N ASN A 37 7.30 7.76 12.88
CA ASN A 37 6.98 6.68 13.81
C ASN A 37 5.89 5.77 13.22
N PHE A 38 4.80 6.36 12.71
CA PHE A 38 3.70 5.62 12.10
C PHE A 38 4.17 4.80 10.90
N ARG A 39 4.96 5.40 9.98
CA ARG A 39 5.54 4.68 8.84
C ARG A 39 6.42 3.50 9.30
N GLN A 40 7.27 3.69 10.29
CA GLN A 40 8.11 2.61 10.84
C GLN A 40 7.25 1.48 11.44
N ARG A 41 6.16 1.83 12.14
CA ARG A 41 5.22 0.84 12.68
C ARG A 41 4.48 0.08 11.58
N CYS A 42 4.13 0.73 10.46
CA CYS A 42 3.58 0.03 9.28
C CYS A 42 4.54 -1.03 8.74
N TYR A 43 5.82 -0.69 8.55
CA TYR A 43 6.82 -1.67 8.09
C TYR A 43 7.00 -2.82 9.08
N LYS A 44 7.05 -2.53 10.39
CA LYS A 44 7.11 -3.56 11.44
C LYS A 44 5.88 -4.47 11.41
N PHE A 45 4.69 -3.89 11.21
CA PHE A 45 3.45 -4.66 11.10
C PHE A 45 3.46 -5.60 9.89
N ARG A 46 3.94 -5.16 8.72
CA ARG A 46 4.10 -6.04 7.54
C ARG A 46 4.97 -7.25 7.83
N VAL A 47 6.16 -7.03 8.39
CA VAL A 47 7.08 -8.12 8.75
C VAL A 47 6.40 -9.09 9.70
N LYS A 48 5.70 -8.59 10.73
CA LYS A 48 4.98 -9.44 11.69
C LYS A 48 3.85 -10.24 11.07
N GLN A 49 3.10 -9.65 10.13
CA GLN A 49 2.05 -10.36 9.40
C GLN A 49 2.62 -11.45 8.49
N GLN A 50 3.72 -11.17 7.80
CA GLN A 50 4.42 -12.18 6.98
C GLN A 50 4.97 -13.32 7.86
N GLU A 51 5.57 -13.02 9.01
CA GLU A 51 6.01 -14.03 10.00
C GLU A 51 4.83 -14.90 10.44
N HIS A 52 3.69 -14.29 10.79
CA HIS A 52 2.50 -15.02 11.22
C HIS A 52 1.91 -15.92 10.11
N MET A 53 1.89 -15.45 8.86
CA MET A 53 1.48 -16.25 7.70
C MET A 53 2.46 -17.41 7.45
N LYS A 54 3.77 -17.17 7.59
CA LYS A 54 4.79 -18.20 7.45
C LYS A 54 4.69 -19.26 8.55
N GLU A 55 4.42 -18.88 9.80
CA GLU A 55 4.19 -19.84 10.88
C GLU A 55 2.95 -20.71 10.61
N SER A 56 1.90 -20.10 10.04
CA SER A 56 0.63 -20.79 9.77
C SER A 56 0.69 -21.74 8.56
N TYR A 57 1.44 -21.39 7.52
CA TYR A 57 1.42 -22.08 6.22
C TYR A 57 2.80 -22.51 5.71
N GLY A 58 3.88 -22.28 6.47
CA GLY A 58 5.26 -22.51 6.05
C GLY A 58 5.66 -23.98 5.85
N MET A 59 4.76 -24.91 6.16
CA MET A 59 4.92 -26.33 5.85
C MET A 59 4.54 -26.66 4.40
N VAL A 60 3.91 -25.73 3.66
CA VAL A 60 3.53 -25.92 2.25
C VAL A 60 4.73 -25.57 1.35
N PRO A 61 5.31 -26.54 0.61
CA PRO A 61 6.40 -26.26 -0.31
C PRO A 61 6.00 -25.21 -1.35
N GLY A 62 6.84 -24.19 -1.52
CA GLY A 62 6.60 -23.10 -2.47
C GLY A 62 5.64 -22.00 -2.01
N TYR A 63 5.09 -22.07 -0.79
CA TYR A 63 4.24 -21.00 -0.28
C TYR A 63 5.05 -19.73 0.01
N LEU A 64 4.71 -18.65 -0.69
CA LEU A 64 5.21 -17.30 -0.43
C LEU A 64 4.19 -16.59 0.47
N PRO A 65 4.56 -16.17 1.70
CA PRO A 65 3.66 -15.47 2.60
C PRO A 65 3.46 -14.02 2.13
N THR A 66 2.63 -13.83 1.12
CA THR A 66 2.22 -12.51 0.63
C THR A 66 1.07 -11.96 1.46
N THR A 67 1.08 -10.66 1.71
CA THR A 67 0.02 -9.93 2.41
C THR A 67 -0.59 -8.88 1.48
N PRO A 68 -1.86 -8.49 1.67
CA PRO A 68 -2.48 -7.39 0.92
C PRO A 68 -1.74 -6.05 1.05
N TYR A 69 -0.81 -5.95 2.00
CA TYR A 69 -0.03 -4.76 2.24
C TYR A 69 1.27 -4.71 1.45
N ASP A 70 1.71 -5.81 0.83
CA ASP A 70 2.99 -5.87 0.13
C ASP A 70 3.01 -4.94 -1.10
N ASP A 71 1.84 -4.77 -1.72
CA ASP A 71 1.64 -3.88 -2.87
C ASP A 71 1.50 -2.41 -2.49
N LEU A 72 1.38 -2.09 -1.20
CA LEU A 72 1.28 -0.70 -0.77
C LEU A 72 2.69 -0.06 -0.68
N GLU A 73 2.88 1.06 -1.35
CA GLU A 73 3.95 2.02 -1.06
C GLU A 73 3.55 2.90 0.12
N ILE A 74 4.48 3.11 1.08
CA ILE A 74 4.25 4.00 2.23
C ILE A 74 5.25 5.16 2.19
N ALA A 75 4.75 6.35 1.85
CA ALA A 75 5.52 7.58 1.77
C ALA A 75 5.07 8.59 2.85
N ILE A 76 5.94 9.55 3.15
CA ILE A 76 5.55 10.75 3.91
C ILE A 76 5.55 11.89 2.91
N GLU A 77 4.45 12.63 2.84
CA GLU A 77 4.31 13.81 1.98
C GLU A 77 4.10 15.07 2.83
N SER A 78 4.63 16.18 2.33
CA SER A 78 4.32 17.51 2.84
C SER A 78 2.88 17.92 2.47
N PRO A 79 2.35 19.02 3.03
CA PRO A 79 1.06 19.56 2.60
C PRO A 79 0.96 19.89 1.11
N SER A 80 2.09 20.15 0.44
CA SER A 80 2.14 20.40 -1.01
C SER A 80 2.14 19.11 -1.85
N GLY A 81 2.14 17.93 -1.21
CA GLY A 81 2.24 16.63 -1.89
C GLY A 81 3.67 16.21 -2.24
N GLU A 82 4.67 16.98 -1.81
CA GLU A 82 6.08 16.62 -2.04
C GLU A 82 6.48 15.45 -1.14
N ARG A 83 7.09 14.42 -1.73
CA ARG A 83 7.61 13.27 -0.98
C ARG A 83 8.84 13.64 -0.15
N LEU A 84 8.72 13.48 1.16
CA LEU A 84 9.78 13.77 2.13
C LEU A 84 10.63 12.53 2.40
N LYS A 85 11.89 12.55 1.91
CA LYS A 85 12.89 11.51 2.20
C LYS A 85 13.64 11.75 3.53
N ARG A 86 13.74 13.02 3.95
CA ARG A 86 14.42 13.48 5.16
C ARG A 86 13.54 14.51 5.88
N ARG A 87 13.91 14.85 7.12
CA ARG A 87 13.23 15.92 7.86
C ARG A 87 13.40 17.23 7.08
N PRO A 88 12.30 17.94 6.74
CA PRO A 88 12.39 19.23 6.10
C PRO A 88 12.98 20.28 7.06
N ALA A 89 13.62 21.30 6.49
CA ALA A 89 14.12 22.45 7.27
C ALA A 89 12.95 23.29 7.82
N GLU A 90 11.86 23.36 7.05
CA GLU A 90 10.64 24.07 7.42
C GLU A 90 9.67 23.17 8.19
N HIS A 91 8.94 23.78 9.10
CA HIS A 91 7.92 23.12 9.90
C HIS A 91 6.54 23.30 9.29
N PHE A 92 5.94 22.20 8.84
CA PHE A 92 4.55 22.18 8.38
C PHE A 92 3.55 21.98 9.52
N LYS A 93 2.32 22.46 9.34
CA LYS A 93 1.20 22.27 10.28
C LYS A 93 0.78 20.80 10.44
N PHE A 94 1.00 20.01 9.39
CA PHE A 94 0.73 18.58 9.37
C PHE A 94 1.63 17.89 8.34
N TYR A 95 1.68 16.57 8.42
CA TYR A 95 2.36 15.68 7.49
C TYR A 95 1.42 14.53 7.16
N ASP A 96 1.38 14.12 5.90
CA ASP A 96 0.54 13.01 5.48
C ASP A 96 1.42 11.76 5.29
N VAL A 97 1.03 10.64 5.91
CA VAL A 97 1.53 9.32 5.51
C VAL A 97 0.62 8.82 4.41
N VAL A 98 1.17 8.64 3.23
CA VAL A 98 0.43 8.24 2.04
C VAL A 98 0.72 6.78 1.76
N LEU A 99 -0.36 6.00 1.65
CA LEU A 99 -0.35 4.59 1.29
C LEU A 99 -0.96 4.47 -0.11
N ARG A 100 -0.22 4.03 -1.13
CA ARG A 100 -0.71 3.87 -2.51
C ARG A 100 -0.35 2.49 -3.03
N HIS A 101 -1.12 1.93 -3.94
CA HIS A 101 -0.71 0.72 -4.64
C HIS A 101 0.50 1.03 -5.54
N ARG A 102 1.47 0.11 -5.60
CA ARG A 102 2.61 0.23 -6.50
C ARG A 102 2.12 0.11 -7.94
N GLU A 103 2.48 1.09 -8.74
CA GLU A 103 2.31 1.00 -10.19
C GLU A 103 3.46 0.18 -10.79
N PRO A 104 3.21 -0.49 -11.93
CA PRO A 104 4.27 -1.11 -12.72
C PRO A 104 5.37 -0.08 -13.02
N GLN A 105 6.64 -0.47 -12.82
CA GLN A 105 7.78 0.43 -13.06
C GLN A 105 8.28 0.42 -14.52
N GLY A 106 7.63 -0.34 -15.38
CA GLY A 106 8.00 -0.52 -16.77
C GLY A 106 6.83 -0.23 -17.70
N ILE A 107 7.14 -0.10 -18.98
CA ILE A 107 6.16 -0.04 -20.05
C ILE A 107 5.68 -1.46 -20.37
N MET A 108 4.37 -1.61 -20.61
CA MET A 108 3.81 -2.84 -21.14
C MET A 108 3.83 -2.74 -22.65
N LEU A 109 4.47 -3.69 -23.31
CA LEU A 109 4.54 -3.73 -24.78
C LEU A 109 3.80 -4.98 -25.26
N ASP A 110 2.99 -4.81 -26.30
CA ASP A 110 2.43 -5.94 -27.02
C ASP A 110 3.56 -6.71 -27.73
N VAL A 111 3.55 -8.04 -27.61
CA VAL A 111 4.67 -8.88 -28.04
C VAL A 111 4.84 -8.85 -29.56
N GLU A 112 3.73 -8.79 -30.31
CA GLU A 112 3.74 -8.86 -31.77
C GLU A 112 4.00 -7.49 -32.42
N THR A 113 3.36 -6.45 -31.90
CA THR A 113 3.38 -5.10 -32.49
C THR A 113 4.45 -4.20 -31.89
N GLN A 114 4.96 -4.53 -30.69
CA GLN A 114 5.85 -3.67 -29.88
C GLN A 114 5.22 -2.32 -29.51
N GLU A 115 3.89 -2.18 -29.65
CA GLU A 115 3.17 -0.98 -29.25
C GLU A 115 2.93 -0.96 -27.74
N GLU A 116 2.89 0.24 -27.17
CA GLU A 116 2.66 0.46 -25.73
C GLU A 116 1.19 0.19 -25.38
N ILE A 117 0.98 -0.60 -24.33
CA ILE A 117 -0.34 -0.94 -23.80
C ILE A 117 -0.59 -0.06 -22.57
N ASP A 118 -1.58 0.83 -22.65
CA ASP A 118 -2.02 1.59 -21.49
C ASP A 118 -2.72 0.69 -20.46
N SER A 119 -2.36 0.87 -19.20
CA SER A 119 -2.85 0.07 -18.06
C SER A 119 -4.27 0.47 -17.58
N GLU A 120 -5.01 1.28 -18.34
CA GLU A 120 -6.41 1.59 -18.02
C GLU A 120 -7.29 0.37 -18.27
N VAL A 121 -7.34 -0.52 -17.28
CA VAL A 121 -8.35 -1.60 -17.24
C VAL A 121 -9.71 -0.94 -16.99
N ASP A 122 -10.43 -0.69 -18.08
CA ASP A 122 -11.82 -0.24 -18.08
C ASP A 122 -12.71 -1.38 -17.56
N LEU A 123 -12.76 -1.53 -16.22
CA LEU A 123 -13.46 -2.60 -15.49
C LEU A 123 -14.99 -2.60 -15.69
N ASP A 124 -15.56 -1.63 -16.42
CA ASP A 124 -17.01 -1.50 -16.66
C ASP A 124 -17.50 -2.23 -17.93
N SER A 125 -16.61 -2.76 -18.78
CA SER A 125 -17.00 -3.40 -20.04
C SER A 125 -17.54 -4.84 -19.90
N SER A 126 -17.41 -5.47 -18.72
CA SER A 126 -17.81 -6.87 -18.50
C SER A 126 -19.21 -7.07 -17.90
N ARG A 127 -20.07 -6.04 -17.86
CA ARG A 127 -21.39 -6.11 -17.19
C ARG A 127 -22.62 -6.05 -18.10
N SER A 128 -22.46 -6.24 -19.41
CA SER A 128 -23.58 -6.20 -20.36
C SER A 128 -23.55 -7.32 -21.40
N LEU A 129 -23.35 -8.56 -20.97
CA LEU A 129 -23.73 -9.75 -21.74
C LEU A 129 -24.30 -10.77 -20.77
N ASP A 130 -25.61 -10.71 -20.55
CA ASP A 130 -26.48 -11.86 -20.20
C ASP A 130 -27.89 -11.33 -19.89
N LEU A 131 -28.61 -10.86 -20.91
CA LEU A 131 -30.07 -10.78 -20.93
C LEU A 131 -30.53 -10.74 -22.39
N GLU A 132 -30.55 -11.90 -23.05
CA GLU A 132 -31.51 -12.21 -24.12
C GLU A 132 -32.15 -13.57 -23.84
#